data_AF-A0A8S0PGS5-F1
#
_entry.id   AF-A0A8S0PGS5-F1
#
_cell.length_a   1.000
_cell.length_b   1.000
_cell.length_c   1.000
_cell.angle_alpha   90.00
_cell.angle_beta   90.00
_cell.angle_gamma   90.00
#
_symmetry.space_group_name_H-M   'P 1'
#
loop_
_entity.id
_entity.type
_entity.pdbx_description
1 polymer ?
#
loop_
_entity_poly.entity_id
_entity_poly.type
_entity_poly.pdbx_seq_one_letter_code
_entity_poly.pdbx_strand_id
1 'polypeptide(L)'
;MSVLTSSPSPPLQACLKIFEHNHPAAANFPISIPRHPPLRSLSRCSQLSNHQIEAIPITRVDKSSLSVAEGRYEAELWAAACLRVRTFYDFNQQTFGIEDHKRYLTEHEFEALKERVAGLRKGFRRVSCINATLPLSTVSSVSHDLCTSCKFSHKGEDRVVVGTLDLNQCISLPDEIAGMKPKGIGADFARAYISNVCVAKELQRNGLGYELIAKSKMVAEDWGKNHSCLRYTEILIAMD
;
A
#
# COMPACT_ATOMS: atom_id res chain seq x y z
N MET A 1 -3.57 -9.58 -49.04
CA MET A 1 -2.59 -8.75 -48.33
C MET A 1 -3.31 -7.50 -47.86
N SER A 2 -3.66 -7.44 -46.58
CA SER A 2 -4.23 -6.24 -45.95
C SER A 2 -3.49 -6.03 -44.64
N VAL A 3 -2.74 -4.94 -44.59
CA VAL A 3 -1.93 -4.51 -43.45
C VAL A 3 -2.89 -3.84 -42.46
N LEU A 4 -3.17 -4.50 -41.33
CA LEU A 4 -3.86 -3.87 -40.20
C LEU A 4 -2.82 -3.13 -39.37
N THR A 5 -2.81 -1.81 -39.52
CA THR A 5 -1.98 -0.90 -38.72
C THR A 5 -2.54 -0.83 -37.30
N SER A 6 -1.77 -1.28 -36.32
CA SER A 6 -2.07 -1.13 -34.90
C SER A 6 -1.95 0.33 -34.48
N SER A 7 -3.04 0.91 -33.97
CA SER A 7 -3.03 2.18 -33.27
C SER A 7 -2.37 2.04 -31.89
N PRO A 8 -1.53 2.99 -31.47
CA PRO A 8 -0.86 2.94 -30.18
C PRO A 8 -1.85 3.22 -29.04
N SER A 9 -1.79 2.41 -27.98
CA SER A 9 -2.50 2.61 -26.72
C SER A 9 -2.01 3.89 -26.02
N PRO A 10 -2.91 4.73 -25.46
CA PRO A 10 -2.50 5.93 -24.75
C PRO A 10 -1.88 5.60 -23.38
N PRO A 11 -0.88 6.36 -22.90
CA PRO A 11 -0.34 6.22 -21.56
C PRO A 11 -1.32 6.79 -20.53
N LEU A 12 -1.72 6.00 -19.54
CA LEU A 12 -2.46 6.47 -18.36
C LEU A 12 -1.48 7.15 -17.38
N GLN A 13 -0.99 8.33 -17.76
CA GLN A 13 -0.61 9.36 -16.79
C GLN A 13 -1.88 10.14 -16.45
N ALA A 14 -2.62 9.68 -15.44
CA ALA A 14 -3.80 10.40 -14.96
C ALA A 14 -4.04 10.16 -13.47
N CYS A 15 -3.16 10.70 -12.62
CA CYS A 15 -3.56 11.23 -11.32
C CYS A 15 -2.59 12.34 -10.89
N LEU A 16 -2.59 13.43 -11.65
CA LEU A 16 -1.91 14.68 -11.29
C LEU A 16 -2.91 15.82 -11.47
N LYS A 17 -2.93 16.73 -10.50
CA LYS A 17 -3.85 17.86 -10.21
C LYS A 17 -4.92 17.45 -9.19
N ILE A 18 -4.92 18.00 -7.97
CA ILE A 18 -5.07 19.43 -7.67
C ILE A 18 -4.35 19.78 -6.35
N PHE A 19 -3.38 20.70 -6.38
CA PHE A 19 -3.19 21.80 -5.42
C PHE A 19 -2.06 22.71 -5.93
N GLU A 20 -2.39 23.57 -6.90
CA GLU A 20 -1.56 24.75 -7.18
C GLU A 20 -1.83 25.78 -6.09
N HIS A 21 -0.89 25.97 -5.15
CA HIS A 21 -0.84 27.18 -4.34
C HIS A 21 0.13 28.16 -5.01
N ASN A 22 -0.45 29.23 -5.54
CA ASN A 22 0.26 30.40 -6.01
C ASN A 22 1.12 31.00 -4.88
N HIS A 23 2.43 31.07 -5.10
CA HIS A 23 3.30 32.04 -4.44
C HIS A 23 3.18 33.39 -5.14
N PRO A 24 2.89 34.50 -4.43
CA PRO A 24 3.30 35.81 -4.88
C PRO A 24 4.62 36.23 -4.21
N ALA A 25 5.43 36.89 -5.03
CA ALA A 25 6.75 37.40 -4.73
C ALA A 25 6.79 38.45 -3.62
N ALA A 26 7.98 38.60 -3.04
CA ALA A 26 8.33 39.61 -2.05
C ALA A 26 8.18 41.04 -2.59
N ALA A 27 7.58 41.92 -1.79
CA ALA A 27 7.71 43.36 -1.89
C ALA A 27 7.64 43.99 -0.48
N ASN A 28 8.49 45.00 -0.27
CA ASN A 28 8.85 45.60 1.02
C ASN A 28 7.99 46.84 1.39
N PHE A 29 7.75 47.00 2.71
CA PHE A 29 7.38 48.20 3.51
C PHE A 29 5.96 48.82 3.39
N PRO A 30 5.44 49.59 4.39
CA PRO A 30 5.85 49.76 5.80
C PRO A 30 4.73 49.46 6.84
N ILE A 31 5.13 49.46 8.12
CA ILE A 31 4.32 49.24 9.33
C ILE A 31 3.26 50.34 9.50
N SER A 32 2.01 49.93 9.79
CA SER A 32 1.00 50.78 10.44
C SER A 32 -0.01 49.90 11.18
N ILE A 33 -0.14 50.12 12.50
CA ILE A 33 -1.10 49.44 13.38
C ILE A 33 -2.35 50.32 13.51
N PRO A 34 -3.56 49.78 13.24
CA PRO A 34 -4.78 50.32 13.83
C PRO A 34 -5.57 49.26 14.63
N ARG A 35 -6.15 49.72 15.73
CA ARG A 35 -6.93 48.98 16.74
C ARG A 35 -8.33 48.56 16.22
N HIS A 36 -8.85 47.45 16.78
CA HIS A 36 -10.10 46.71 16.47
C HIS A 36 -11.41 47.53 16.41
N PRO A 37 -12.47 46.94 15.81
CA PRO A 37 -13.57 46.41 16.64
C PRO A 37 -14.02 44.97 16.24
N PRO A 38 -14.81 44.26 17.08
CA PRO A 38 -15.07 42.84 16.90
C PRO A 38 -16.18 42.59 15.88
N LEU A 39 -15.92 41.75 14.87
CA LEU A 39 -16.94 41.31 13.92
C LEU A 39 -17.54 39.98 14.36
N ARG A 40 -18.87 40.03 14.47
CA ARG A 40 -19.78 39.00 14.97
C ARG A 40 -19.72 37.73 14.12
N SER A 41 -19.77 36.60 14.84
CA SER A 41 -19.96 35.25 14.32
C SER A 41 -21.17 35.20 13.37
N LEU A 42 -20.91 34.88 12.09
CA LEU A 42 -21.93 34.39 11.18
C LEU A 42 -21.78 32.87 11.10
N SER A 43 -22.60 32.20 11.91
CA SER A 43 -22.81 30.76 11.89
C SER A 43 -23.34 30.33 10.51
N ARG A 44 -22.44 29.96 9.61
CA ARG A 44 -22.83 29.30 8.36
C ARG A 44 -23.00 27.81 8.66
N CYS A 45 -24.23 27.43 8.97
CA CYS A 45 -24.64 26.04 9.11
C CYS A 45 -24.57 25.38 7.73
N SER A 46 -23.43 24.76 7.41
CA SER A 46 -23.31 23.85 6.27
C SER A 46 -23.90 22.51 6.69
N GLN A 47 -25.01 22.14 6.05
CA GLN A 47 -25.68 20.86 6.24
C GLN A 47 -24.69 19.72 5.99
N LEU A 48 -24.35 19.00 7.06
CA LEU A 48 -23.66 17.72 6.97
C LEU A 48 -24.64 16.71 6.36
N SER A 49 -24.26 16.11 5.24
CA SER A 49 -24.98 14.95 4.72
C SER A 49 -24.86 13.83 5.77
N ASN A 50 -26.01 13.27 6.15
CA ASN A 50 -26.06 12.07 6.99
C ASN A 50 -25.59 10.87 6.18
N HIS A 51 -24.28 10.71 5.98
CA HIS A 51 -23.75 9.37 5.79
C HIS A 51 -23.76 8.71 7.15
N GLN A 52 -24.71 7.80 7.35
CA GLN A 52 -24.68 6.84 8.46
C GLN A 52 -23.31 6.16 8.42
N ILE A 53 -22.43 6.54 9.35
CA ILE A 53 -21.24 5.77 9.66
C ILE A 53 -21.76 4.52 10.35
N GLU A 54 -22.02 3.47 9.58
CA GLU A 54 -22.18 2.14 10.15
C GLU A 54 -20.90 1.85 10.92
N ALA A 55 -21.01 1.78 12.24
CA ALA A 55 -19.91 1.40 13.10
C ALA A 55 -19.57 -0.05 12.80
N ILE A 56 -18.54 -0.28 11.96
CA ILE A 56 -18.04 -1.63 11.70
C ILE A 56 -17.64 -2.22 13.06
N PRO A 57 -18.22 -3.36 13.48
CA PRO A 57 -17.83 -4.02 14.72
C PRO A 57 -16.33 -4.29 14.68
N ILE A 58 -15.58 -3.69 15.60
CA ILE A 58 -14.13 -3.93 15.70
C ILE A 58 -13.95 -5.36 16.18
N THR A 59 -13.78 -6.29 15.26
CA THR A 59 -13.45 -7.67 15.60
C THR A 59 -12.00 -7.67 16.08
N ARG A 60 -11.79 -8.01 17.35
CA ARG A 60 -10.46 -8.08 17.93
C ARG A 60 -9.79 -9.37 17.45
N VAL A 61 -8.73 -9.23 16.66
CA VAL A 61 -7.95 -10.37 16.17
C VAL A 61 -7.15 -10.98 17.32
N ASP A 62 -7.29 -12.29 17.51
CA ASP A 62 -6.36 -13.03 18.35
C ASP A 62 -5.01 -13.16 17.63
N LYS A 63 -4.03 -12.41 18.13
CA LYS A 63 -2.66 -12.39 17.59
C LYS A 63 -1.96 -13.75 17.66
N SER A 64 -2.40 -14.68 18.51
CA SER A 64 -1.80 -16.02 18.60
C SER A 64 -1.97 -16.83 17.30
N SER A 65 -3.04 -16.55 16.55
CA SER A 65 -3.38 -17.20 15.29
C SER A 65 -2.78 -16.52 14.05
N LEU A 66 -2.23 -15.31 14.23
CA LEU A 66 -1.65 -14.50 13.17
C LEU A 66 -0.30 -15.07 12.73
N SER A 67 -0.14 -15.27 11.43
CA SER A 67 1.15 -15.59 10.82
C SER A 67 1.57 -14.43 9.92
N VAL A 68 2.80 -13.91 10.13
CA VAL A 68 3.39 -12.87 9.28
C VAL A 68 4.69 -13.40 8.66
N ALA A 69 4.66 -13.62 7.35
CA ALA A 69 5.73 -14.29 6.64
C ALA A 69 5.94 -13.69 5.24
N GLU A 70 7.10 -13.95 4.65
CA GLU A 70 7.32 -13.65 3.23
C GLU A 70 6.48 -14.61 2.38
N GLY A 71 5.72 -14.07 1.44
CA GLY A 71 4.91 -14.82 0.48
C GLY A 71 5.79 -15.57 -0.50
N ARG A 72 5.63 -16.89 -0.55
CA ARG A 72 6.52 -17.78 -1.34
C ARG A 72 5.79 -18.59 -2.39
N TYR A 73 4.48 -18.71 -2.27
CA TYR A 73 3.66 -19.59 -3.10
C TYR A 73 2.71 -18.78 -3.97
N GLU A 74 2.48 -19.24 -5.20
CA GLU A 74 1.62 -18.52 -6.15
C GLU A 74 0.21 -18.29 -5.61
N ALA A 75 -0.41 -19.30 -4.99
CA ALA A 75 -1.75 -19.16 -4.39
C ALA A 75 -1.80 -18.09 -3.29
N GLU A 76 -0.72 -17.94 -2.53
CA GLU A 76 -0.60 -16.93 -1.48
C GLU A 76 -0.38 -15.53 -2.09
N LEU A 77 0.44 -15.42 -3.13
CA LEU A 77 0.64 -14.16 -3.87
C LEU A 77 -0.63 -13.73 -4.63
N TRP A 78 -1.41 -14.68 -5.14
CA TRP A 78 -2.72 -14.42 -5.73
C TRP A 78 -3.69 -13.85 -4.70
N ALA A 79 -3.80 -14.48 -3.53
CA ALA A 79 -4.61 -13.96 -2.43
C ALA A 79 -4.17 -12.56 -1.96
N ALA A 80 -2.86 -12.28 -1.99
CA ALA A 80 -2.33 -10.94 -1.74
C ALA A 80 -2.76 -9.93 -2.81
N ALA A 81 -2.72 -10.29 -4.08
CA ALA A 81 -3.20 -9.44 -5.17
C ALA A 81 -4.71 -9.16 -5.06
N CYS A 82 -5.52 -10.17 -4.74
CA CYS A 82 -6.94 -10.00 -4.46
C CYS A 82 -7.17 -8.98 -3.34
N LEU A 83 -6.43 -9.07 -2.23
CA LEU A 83 -6.56 -8.13 -1.13
C LEU A 83 -6.20 -6.70 -1.54
N ARG A 84 -5.18 -6.51 -2.37
CA ARG A 84 -4.77 -5.18 -2.87
C ARG A 84 -5.84 -4.57 -3.74
N VAL A 85 -6.33 -5.30 -4.74
CA VAL A 85 -7.41 -4.81 -5.61
C VAL A 85 -8.63 -4.46 -4.78
N ARG A 86 -9.00 -5.31 -3.84
CA ARG A 86 -10.10 -5.07 -2.90
C ARG A 86 -9.90 -3.83 -2.02
N THR A 87 -8.66 -3.52 -1.62
CA THR A 87 -8.37 -2.44 -0.67
C THR A 87 -8.14 -1.09 -1.35
N PHE A 88 -7.52 -1.07 -2.53
CA PHE A 88 -7.12 0.17 -3.21
C PHE A 88 -8.14 0.67 -4.23
N TYR A 89 -9.06 -0.17 -4.67
CA TYR A 89 -10.07 0.20 -5.67
C TYR A 89 -11.45 0.30 -5.04
N ASP A 90 -12.10 1.44 -5.23
CA ASP A 90 -13.49 1.65 -4.88
C ASP A 90 -14.39 1.24 -6.07
N PHE A 91 -14.95 0.05 -5.96
CA PHE A 91 -15.85 -0.48 -6.99
C PHE A 91 -17.29 -0.03 -6.76
N ASN A 92 -17.90 0.57 -7.78
CA ASN A 92 -19.34 0.84 -7.77
C ASN A 92 -20.12 -0.45 -8.08
N GLN A 93 -20.77 -1.01 -7.07
CA GLN A 93 -21.54 -2.25 -7.15
C GLN A 93 -22.68 -2.23 -8.18
N GLN A 94 -23.08 -1.05 -8.67
CA GLN A 94 -24.13 -0.88 -9.69
C GLN A 94 -23.59 -0.95 -11.13
N THR A 95 -22.28 -1.03 -11.32
CA THR A 95 -21.66 -1.11 -12.65
C THR A 95 -21.73 -2.55 -13.20
N PHE A 96 -22.18 -2.69 -14.44
CA PHE A 96 -22.18 -3.98 -15.15
C PHE A 96 -20.74 -4.46 -15.40
N GLY A 97 -20.48 -5.77 -15.25
CA GLY A 97 -19.16 -6.36 -15.52
C GLY A 97 -18.12 -6.16 -14.42
N ILE A 98 -18.54 -5.80 -13.21
CA ILE A 98 -17.64 -5.49 -12.10
C ILE A 98 -16.74 -6.66 -11.69
N GLU A 99 -17.24 -7.90 -11.74
CA GLU A 99 -16.46 -9.08 -11.39
C GLU A 99 -15.37 -9.37 -12.42
N ASP A 100 -15.65 -9.19 -13.71
CA ASP A 100 -14.63 -9.29 -14.76
C ASP A 100 -13.57 -8.22 -14.62
N HIS A 101 -13.97 -7.00 -14.25
CA HIS A 101 -13.03 -5.90 -14.01
C HIS A 101 -12.13 -6.17 -12.79
N LYS A 102 -12.70 -6.64 -11.66
CA LYS A 102 -11.93 -7.06 -10.47
C LYS A 102 -10.93 -8.16 -10.81
N ARG A 103 -11.36 -9.18 -11.57
CA ARG A 103 -10.50 -10.28 -12.01
C ARG A 103 -9.35 -9.75 -12.87
N TYR A 104 -9.64 -8.92 -13.86
CA TYR A 104 -8.61 -8.31 -14.72
C TYR A 104 -7.55 -7.53 -13.91
N LEU A 105 -7.98 -6.68 -12.96
CA LEU A 105 -7.06 -5.94 -12.10
C LEU A 105 -6.24 -6.87 -11.21
N THR A 106 -6.86 -7.95 -10.71
CA THR A 106 -6.20 -8.94 -9.85
C THR A 106 -5.13 -9.71 -10.61
N GLU A 107 -5.43 -10.17 -11.83
CA GLU A 107 -4.47 -10.85 -12.70
C GLU A 107 -3.28 -9.94 -13.00
N HIS A 108 -3.53 -8.67 -13.31
CA HIS A 108 -2.46 -7.71 -13.59
C HIS A 108 -1.59 -7.43 -12.36
N GLU A 109 -2.19 -7.24 -11.18
CA GLU A 109 -1.44 -7.05 -9.92
C GLU A 109 -0.65 -8.32 -9.55
N PHE A 110 -1.24 -9.51 -9.74
CA PHE A 110 -0.60 -10.78 -9.47
C PHE A 110 0.64 -11.00 -10.35
N GLU A 111 0.54 -10.78 -11.65
CA GLU A 111 1.69 -10.92 -12.56
C GLU A 111 2.78 -9.90 -12.21
N ALA A 112 2.41 -8.64 -11.95
CA ALA A 112 3.37 -7.62 -11.53
C ALA A 112 4.03 -7.92 -10.18
N LEU A 113 3.30 -8.52 -9.24
CA LEU A 113 3.82 -8.95 -7.94
C LEU A 113 4.78 -10.13 -8.10
N LYS A 114 4.40 -11.14 -8.90
CA LYS A 114 5.20 -12.32 -9.20
C LYS A 114 6.52 -11.94 -9.88
N GLU A 115 6.50 -11.06 -10.88
CA GLU A 115 7.70 -10.55 -11.54
C GLU A 115 8.65 -9.83 -10.57
N ARG A 116 8.11 -9.02 -9.66
CA ARG A 116 8.91 -8.30 -8.65
C ARG A 116 9.57 -9.26 -7.67
N VAL A 117 8.80 -10.18 -7.09
CA VAL A 117 9.32 -11.18 -6.12
C VAL A 117 10.33 -12.11 -6.78
N ALA A 118 10.15 -12.46 -8.05
CA ALA A 118 11.10 -13.24 -8.83
C ALA A 118 12.38 -12.47 -9.22
N GLY A 119 12.46 -11.17 -8.95
CA GLY A 119 13.61 -10.32 -9.31
C GLY A 119 13.73 -10.05 -10.81
N LEU A 120 12.64 -10.21 -11.57
CA LEU A 120 12.62 -10.01 -13.03
C LEU A 120 12.43 -8.53 -13.42
N ARG A 121 11.97 -7.69 -12.49
CA ARG A 121 11.71 -6.27 -12.74
C ARG A 121 12.98 -5.42 -12.62
N LYS A 122 13.36 -4.76 -13.72
CA LYS A 122 14.50 -3.82 -13.76
C LYS A 122 14.34 -2.70 -12.71
N GLY A 123 15.46 -2.30 -12.09
CA GLY A 123 15.50 -1.26 -11.05
C GLY A 123 15.36 -1.77 -9.62
N PHE A 124 14.85 -3.00 -9.44
CA PHE A 124 14.79 -3.69 -8.16
C PHE A 124 15.89 -4.74 -8.08
N ARG A 125 16.61 -4.78 -6.96
CA ARG A 125 17.59 -5.84 -6.69
C ARG A 125 16.92 -7.04 -6.03
N ARG A 126 16.04 -6.76 -5.07
CA ARG A 126 15.28 -7.76 -4.32
C ARG A 126 13.95 -7.17 -3.91
N VAL A 127 12.89 -7.97 -3.98
CA VAL A 127 11.58 -7.63 -3.46
C VAL A 127 11.08 -8.79 -2.62
N SER A 128 10.48 -8.48 -1.47
CA SER A 128 9.76 -9.46 -0.67
C SER A 128 8.34 -8.94 -0.40
N CYS A 129 7.36 -9.73 -0.81
CA CYS A 129 5.98 -9.56 -0.40
C CYS A 129 5.83 -10.20 0.97
N ILE A 130 5.43 -9.44 1.97
CA ILE A 130 5.20 -9.91 3.34
C ILE A 130 3.70 -9.94 3.57
N ASN A 131 3.18 -11.10 3.92
CA ASN A 131 1.76 -11.34 4.12
C ASN A 131 1.45 -11.60 5.59
N ALA A 132 0.42 -10.93 6.09
CA ALA A 132 -0.25 -11.25 7.34
C ALA A 132 -1.45 -12.15 7.02
N THR A 133 -1.51 -13.32 7.66
CA THR A 133 -2.53 -14.34 7.38
C THR A 133 -3.17 -14.88 8.65
N LEU A 134 -4.47 -15.15 8.60
CA LEU A 134 -5.25 -15.76 9.68
C LEU A 134 -5.92 -17.05 9.18
N PRO A 135 -6.18 -18.03 10.07
CA PRO A 135 -6.98 -19.19 9.72
C PRO A 135 -8.37 -18.77 9.24
N LEU A 136 -8.92 -19.46 8.22
CA LEU A 136 -10.25 -19.16 7.69
C LEU A 136 -11.33 -19.13 8.78
N SER A 137 -11.26 -20.05 9.74
CA SER A 137 -12.18 -20.13 10.89
C SER A 137 -12.23 -18.85 11.73
N THR A 138 -11.12 -18.10 11.78
CA THR A 138 -11.02 -16.84 12.54
C THR A 138 -11.66 -15.66 11.78
N VAL A 139 -11.66 -15.71 10.45
CA VAL A 139 -12.13 -14.60 9.59
C VAL A 139 -13.55 -14.84 9.06
N SER A 140 -14.05 -16.10 9.11
CA SER A 140 -15.34 -16.50 8.53
C SER A 140 -16.53 -15.70 9.08
N SER A 141 -16.46 -15.25 10.33
CA SER A 141 -17.50 -14.43 10.95
C SER A 141 -17.37 -12.92 10.69
N VAL A 142 -16.27 -12.48 10.07
CA VAL A 142 -15.95 -11.06 9.86
C VAL A 142 -16.44 -10.60 8.49
N SER A 143 -16.05 -11.30 7.43
CA SER A 143 -16.36 -10.89 6.06
C SER A 143 -16.29 -12.07 5.12
N HIS A 144 -17.45 -12.44 4.55
CA HIS A 144 -17.55 -13.51 3.56
C HIS A 144 -16.76 -13.17 2.29
N ASP A 145 -16.88 -11.94 1.81
CA ASP A 145 -16.14 -11.44 0.63
C ASP A 145 -14.62 -11.52 0.81
N LEU A 146 -14.11 -11.12 1.98
CA LEU A 146 -12.69 -11.27 2.31
C LEU A 146 -12.27 -12.75 2.32
N CYS A 147 -13.08 -13.62 2.92
CA CYS A 147 -12.80 -15.06 3.02
C CYS A 147 -12.84 -15.77 1.66
N THR A 148 -13.67 -15.34 0.72
CA THR A 148 -13.74 -15.97 -0.61
C THR A 148 -12.63 -15.46 -1.52
N SER A 149 -12.38 -14.15 -1.52
CA SER A 149 -11.42 -13.52 -2.43
C SER A 149 -9.96 -13.72 -2.02
N CYS A 150 -9.65 -13.69 -0.72
CA CYS A 150 -8.28 -13.64 -0.21
C CYS A 150 -7.84 -14.96 0.46
N LYS A 151 -8.54 -16.06 0.19
CA LYS A 151 -8.21 -17.39 0.74
C LYS A 151 -7.16 -18.11 -0.11
N PHE A 152 -6.30 -18.84 0.58
CA PHE A 152 -5.41 -19.84 -0.02
C PHE A 152 -5.27 -21.03 0.92
N SER A 153 -4.98 -22.20 0.36
CA SER A 153 -4.70 -23.42 1.14
C SER A 153 -3.20 -23.66 1.16
N HIS A 154 -2.62 -23.83 2.35
CA HIS A 154 -1.22 -24.16 2.50
C HIS A 154 -1.04 -25.27 3.55
N LYS A 155 -0.34 -26.35 3.17
CA LYS A 155 -0.09 -27.51 4.05
C LYS A 155 -1.37 -28.11 4.69
N GLY A 156 -2.47 -28.09 3.95
CA GLY A 156 -3.76 -28.64 4.41
C GLY A 156 -4.57 -27.70 5.32
N GLU A 157 -4.10 -26.47 5.56
CA GLU A 157 -4.85 -25.45 6.29
C GLU A 157 -5.33 -24.34 5.34
N ASP A 158 -6.61 -23.99 5.43
CA ASP A 158 -7.18 -22.83 4.75
C ASP A 158 -6.91 -21.56 5.55
N ARG A 159 -6.22 -20.60 4.92
CA ARG A 159 -5.86 -19.32 5.49
C ARG A 159 -6.32 -18.18 4.60
N VAL A 160 -6.46 -17.00 5.18
CA VAL A 160 -6.88 -15.78 4.50
C VAL A 160 -5.77 -14.73 4.65
N VAL A 161 -5.38 -14.11 3.54
CA VAL A 161 -4.48 -12.95 3.57
C VAL A 161 -5.29 -11.74 4.05
N VAL A 162 -4.86 -11.15 5.16
CA VAL A 162 -5.55 -10.04 5.83
C VAL A 162 -4.73 -8.75 5.86
N GLY A 163 -3.47 -8.82 5.43
CA GLY A 163 -2.64 -7.66 5.14
C GLY A 163 -1.44 -8.05 4.29
N THR A 164 -0.94 -7.11 3.50
CA THR A 164 0.26 -7.28 2.68
C THR A 164 1.18 -6.09 2.83
N LEU A 165 2.48 -6.30 2.64
CA LEU A 165 3.49 -5.26 2.59
C LEU A 165 4.59 -5.66 1.61
N ASP A 166 4.97 -4.75 0.72
CA ASP A 166 6.13 -4.96 -0.16
C ASP A 166 7.35 -4.23 0.38
N LEU A 167 8.40 -5.00 0.62
CA LEU A 167 9.73 -4.49 0.93
C LEU A 167 10.61 -4.62 -0.31
N ASN A 168 11.23 -3.53 -0.72
CA ASN A 168 12.07 -3.46 -1.90
C ASN A 168 13.47 -3.00 -1.55
N GLN A 169 14.48 -3.66 -2.10
CA GLN A 169 15.84 -3.13 -2.17
C GLN A 169 16.06 -2.58 -3.59
N CYS A 170 16.00 -1.26 -3.73
CA CYS A 170 16.21 -0.56 -4.99
C CYS A 170 17.67 -0.08 -5.11
N ILE A 171 18.10 0.19 -6.35
CA ILE A 171 19.45 0.71 -6.64
C ILE A 171 19.50 2.24 -6.48
N SER A 172 18.37 2.95 -6.68
CA SER A 172 18.14 4.38 -6.39
C SER A 172 16.70 4.73 -6.80
N LEU A 173 15.99 5.59 -6.05
CA LEU A 173 14.72 6.20 -6.50
C LEU A 173 14.99 7.68 -6.87
N PRO A 174 14.57 8.17 -8.06
CA PRO A 174 14.59 9.59 -8.36
C PRO A 174 13.69 10.34 -7.35
N ASP A 175 14.11 11.52 -6.90
CA ASP A 175 13.34 12.43 -6.03
C ASP A 175 13.00 11.94 -4.59
N GLU A 176 13.83 11.06 -4.02
CA GLU A 176 13.75 10.64 -2.61
C GLU A 176 13.73 11.86 -1.64
N ILE A 177 12.65 12.03 -0.88
CA ILE A 177 12.56 13.01 0.21
C ILE A 177 13.56 12.58 1.29
N ALA A 178 14.69 13.29 1.35
CA ALA A 178 15.89 12.88 2.06
C ALA A 178 15.70 12.77 3.59
N GLY A 179 15.62 11.54 4.09
CA GLY A 179 16.32 11.14 5.32
C GLY A 179 17.84 11.21 5.12
N MET A 180 18.63 11.14 6.20
CA MET A 180 20.09 11.22 6.08
C MET A 180 20.61 10.09 5.18
N LYS A 181 21.18 10.45 4.01
CA LYS A 181 21.86 9.48 3.14
C LYS A 181 22.90 8.70 3.97
N PRO A 182 22.86 7.35 3.97
CA PRO A 182 23.92 6.56 4.58
C PRO A 182 25.27 6.98 3.98
N LYS A 183 26.28 7.18 4.82
CA LYS A 183 27.63 7.57 4.37
C LYS A 183 28.48 6.33 4.16
N GLY A 184 29.11 6.18 3.00
CA GLY A 184 30.10 5.13 2.71
C GLY A 184 29.95 4.45 1.35
N ILE A 185 30.96 3.67 0.95
CA ILE A 185 30.89 2.77 -0.22
C ILE A 185 29.82 1.72 0.08
N GLY A 186 28.79 1.63 -0.75
CA GLY A 186 27.71 0.66 -0.54
C GLY A 186 26.40 1.25 0.00
N ALA A 187 26.32 2.56 0.26
CA ALA A 187 25.16 3.23 0.87
C ALA A 187 23.84 3.08 0.08
N ASP A 188 23.92 2.97 -1.24
CA ASP A 188 22.75 2.76 -2.11
C ASP A 188 22.26 1.30 -2.06
N PHE A 189 23.12 0.38 -1.64
CA PHE A 189 22.83 -1.05 -1.49
C PHE A 189 22.31 -1.38 -0.08
N ALA A 190 22.36 -0.41 0.83
CA ALA A 190 22.01 -0.58 2.24
C ALA A 190 20.61 -0.08 2.60
N ARG A 191 19.73 0.13 1.61
CA ARG A 191 18.39 0.67 1.86
C ARG A 191 17.30 -0.28 1.41
N ALA A 192 16.25 -0.35 2.22
CA ALA A 192 15.04 -1.07 1.91
C ALA A 192 13.85 -0.11 2.04
N TYR A 193 12.95 -0.15 1.07
CA TYR A 193 11.81 0.73 0.93
C TYR A 193 10.53 -0.05 1.08
N ILE A 194 9.52 0.53 1.72
CA ILE A 194 8.15 0.03 1.60
C ILE A 194 7.52 0.69 0.39
N SER A 195 7.03 -0.11 -0.56
CA SER A 195 6.29 0.40 -1.73
C SER A 195 4.80 0.06 -1.73
N ASN A 196 4.38 -0.87 -0.87
CA ASN A 196 2.98 -1.22 -0.72
C ASN A 196 2.74 -1.62 0.73
N VAL A 197 1.62 -1.18 1.28
CA VAL A 197 1.09 -1.72 2.54
C VAL A 197 -0.42 -1.64 2.50
N CYS A 198 -1.08 -2.75 2.78
CA CYS A 198 -2.54 -2.78 2.91
C CYS A 198 -2.97 -3.72 4.03
N VAL A 199 -4.10 -3.40 4.65
CA VAL A 199 -4.76 -4.24 5.65
C VAL A 199 -6.24 -4.25 5.31
N ALA A 200 -6.86 -5.43 5.35
CA ALA A 200 -8.29 -5.59 5.13
C ALA A 200 -9.07 -4.62 6.02
N LYS A 201 -9.99 -3.84 5.44
CA LYS A 201 -10.70 -2.74 6.09
C LYS A 201 -11.35 -3.17 7.41
N GLU A 202 -11.95 -4.36 7.43
CA GLU A 202 -12.65 -4.93 8.57
C GLU A 202 -11.73 -5.33 9.74
N LEU A 203 -10.43 -5.48 9.46
CA LEU A 203 -9.43 -5.91 10.43
C LEU A 203 -8.44 -4.78 10.78
N GLN A 204 -8.68 -3.56 10.30
CA GLN A 204 -7.91 -2.38 10.72
C GLN A 204 -8.04 -2.14 12.23
N ARG A 205 -7.08 -1.37 12.78
CA ARG A 205 -6.97 -1.08 14.23
C ARG A 205 -6.72 -2.31 15.13
N ASN A 206 -6.37 -3.47 14.55
CA ASN A 206 -5.91 -4.67 15.28
C ASN A 206 -4.37 -4.79 15.38
N GLY A 207 -3.63 -3.79 14.90
CA GLY A 207 -2.17 -3.80 14.91
C GLY A 207 -1.52 -4.62 13.78
N LEU A 208 -2.28 -5.12 12.80
CA LEU A 208 -1.74 -5.89 11.67
C LEU A 208 -0.65 -5.13 10.89
N GLY A 209 -0.83 -3.82 10.68
CA GLY A 209 0.20 -2.97 10.06
C GLY A 209 1.49 -2.93 10.87
N TYR A 210 1.41 -2.92 12.21
CA TYR A 210 2.60 -2.96 13.07
C TYR A 210 3.36 -4.27 12.90
N GLU A 211 2.66 -5.40 12.83
CA GLU A 211 3.26 -6.72 12.65
C GLU A 211 3.93 -6.85 11.27
N LEU A 212 3.30 -6.32 10.21
CA LEU A 212 3.89 -6.25 8.87
C LEU A 212 5.19 -5.43 8.87
N ILE A 213 5.19 -4.27 9.50
CA ILE A 213 6.39 -3.41 9.63
C ILE A 213 7.47 -4.07 10.48
N ALA A 214 7.11 -4.77 11.56
CA ALA A 214 8.06 -5.49 12.38
C ALA A 214 8.74 -6.61 11.58
N LYS A 215 7.97 -7.37 10.80
CA LYS A 215 8.52 -8.41 9.92
C LYS A 215 9.38 -7.83 8.81
N SER A 216 9.01 -6.69 8.23
CA SER A 216 9.80 -6.06 7.16
C SER A 216 11.17 -5.60 7.65
N LYS A 217 11.27 -5.07 8.88
CA LYS A 217 12.57 -4.79 9.52
C LYS A 217 13.44 -6.03 9.63
N MET A 218 12.89 -7.15 10.10
CA MET A 218 13.64 -8.41 10.22
C MET A 218 14.14 -8.92 8.87
N VAL A 219 13.31 -8.82 7.82
CA VAL A 219 13.69 -9.20 6.44
C VAL A 219 14.78 -8.27 5.91
N ALA A 220 14.66 -6.96 6.13
CA ALA A 220 15.66 -5.97 5.71
C ALA A 220 17.01 -6.19 6.43
N GLU A 221 16.99 -6.50 7.73
CA GLU A 221 18.18 -6.84 8.51
C GLU A 221 18.86 -8.12 7.99
N ASP A 222 18.09 -9.14 7.61
CA ASP A 222 18.63 -10.39 7.03
C ASP A 222 19.31 -10.15 5.67
N TRP A 223 18.72 -9.29 4.84
CA TRP A 223 19.36 -8.82 3.62
C TRP A 223 20.69 -8.12 3.92
N GLY A 224 20.78 -7.50 5.10
CA GLY A 224 21.95 -6.83 5.62
C GLY A 224 23.03 -7.68 6.25
N LYS A 225 22.70 -8.78 6.90
CA LYS A 225 23.72 -9.70 7.42
C LYS A 225 24.59 -10.30 6.31
N ASN A 226 24.02 -10.43 5.11
CA ASN A 226 24.72 -10.88 3.91
C ASN A 226 25.53 -9.77 3.21
N HIS A 227 25.44 -8.51 3.67
CA HIS A 227 26.17 -7.36 3.12
C HIS A 227 26.60 -6.40 4.25
N SER A 228 27.90 -6.32 4.53
CA SER A 228 28.56 -5.59 5.63
C SER A 228 28.23 -4.08 5.80
N CYS A 229 27.32 -3.51 5.02
CA CYS A 229 26.95 -2.09 4.99
C CYS A 229 25.56 -1.78 5.59
N LEU A 230 24.77 -2.78 5.95
CA LEU A 230 23.39 -2.61 6.43
C LEU A 230 23.32 -2.51 7.97
N ARG A 231 23.84 -1.41 8.51
CA ARG A 231 23.52 -0.98 9.89
C ARG A 231 22.63 0.24 9.77
N TYR A 232 21.41 0.18 10.32
CA TYR A 232 20.32 1.15 10.20
C TYR A 232 19.49 1.04 8.91
N THR A 233 18.54 0.09 8.89
CA THR A 233 17.40 0.16 7.96
C THR A 233 16.42 1.22 8.45
N GLU A 234 16.66 2.48 8.09
CA GLU A 234 15.58 3.44 7.95
C GLU A 234 14.69 2.93 6.82
N ILE A 235 13.54 2.36 7.19
CA ILE A 235 12.52 2.01 6.22
C ILE A 235 11.86 3.32 5.79
N LEU A 236 12.20 3.77 4.59
CA LEU A 236 11.53 4.89 3.97
C LEU A 236 10.21 4.40 3.36
N ILE A 237 9.11 5.03 3.76
CA ILE A 237 7.81 4.83 3.13
C ILE A 237 7.82 5.68 1.86
N ALA A 238 7.90 5.04 0.70
CA ALA A 238 7.59 5.71 -0.56
C ALA A 238 6.06 5.71 -0.69
N MET A 239 5.44 6.90 -0.64
CA MET A 239 4.05 7.08 -1.02
C MET A 239 4.06 7.64 -2.44
N ASP A 240 3.51 6.88 -3.39
CA ASP A 240 3.16 7.40 -4.72
C ASP A 240 1.92 8.30 -4.63
#